data_AF-A0A8J8JD53-F1
#
_entry.id   AF-A0A8J8JD53-F1
#
_cell.length_a   1.000
_cell.length_b   1.000
_cell.length_c   1.000
_cell.angle_alpha   90.00
_cell.angle_beta   90.00
_cell.angle_gamma   90.00
#
_symmetry.space_group_name_H-M   'P 1'
#
loop_
_entity.id
_entity.type
_entity.pdbx_description
1 polymer ?
#
loop_
_entity_poly.entity_id
_entity_poly.type
_entity_poly.pdbx_seq_one_letter_code
_entity_poly.pdbx_strand_id
1 'polypeptide(L)'
;MEGELRYRRASSWEYDLILREAEKYGELEHHFFAVVEGKFRDVYAVNERVWAEIEGLRLKPYAYGTFVGTIKVDNLVEKFYPNVEFFYFVSVERNYAVLTPKAGFLFTTGKDVPRSGVRRYSWQGTKKLVIYDENGVLLGIGRINPESRRKFILNVTDIGEFLRRKM
;
A
#
# COMPACT_ATOMS: atom_id res chain seq x y z
N MET A 1 -9.93 -14.69 23.99
CA MET A 1 -11.22 -14.02 23.74
C MET A 1 -11.16 -13.48 22.34
N GLU A 2 -11.73 -14.18 21.36
CA GLU A 2 -11.99 -13.61 20.04
C GLU A 2 -13.07 -12.55 20.25
N GLY A 3 -12.66 -11.29 20.41
CA GLY A 3 -13.61 -10.17 20.43
C GLY A 3 -14.33 -10.12 19.10
N GLU A 4 -15.63 -9.80 19.12
CA GLU A 4 -16.39 -9.55 17.89
C GLU A 4 -15.65 -8.51 17.06
N LEU A 5 -15.17 -8.91 15.88
CA LEU A 5 -14.60 -7.99 14.90
C LEU A 5 -15.70 -7.01 14.52
N ARG A 6 -15.45 -5.70 14.73
CA ARG A 6 -16.39 -4.65 14.39
C ARG A 6 -16.05 -4.09 13.00
N TYR A 7 -17.07 -3.97 12.16
CA TYR A 7 -16.96 -3.42 10.81
C TYR A 7 -17.74 -2.10 10.76
N ARG A 8 -17.13 -1.08 10.18
CA ARG A 8 -17.77 0.23 10.01
C ARG A 8 -17.15 0.97 8.85
N ARG A 9 -17.79 2.08 8.46
CA ARG A 9 -17.18 3.04 7.55
C ARG A 9 -15.94 3.64 8.19
N ALA A 10 -14.95 3.99 7.36
CA ALA A 10 -13.85 4.83 7.80
C ALA A 10 -14.42 6.16 8.33
N SER A 11 -13.96 6.55 9.52
CA SER A 11 -14.26 7.88 10.06
C SER A 11 -13.55 8.96 9.23
N SER A 12 -13.99 10.21 9.35
CA SER A 12 -13.35 11.35 8.67
C SER A 12 -11.84 11.43 8.96
N TRP A 13 -11.44 11.19 10.21
CA TRP A 13 -10.03 11.18 10.60
C TRP A 13 -9.23 10.05 9.93
N GLU A 14 -9.78 8.84 9.85
CA GLU A 14 -9.12 7.71 9.19
C GLU A 14 -9.03 7.92 7.68
N TYR A 15 -10.06 8.53 7.09
CA TYR A 15 -10.04 8.97 5.70
C TYR A 15 -8.93 10.00 5.45
N ASP A 16 -8.75 10.98 6.33
CA ASP A 16 -7.66 11.96 6.24
C ASP A 16 -6.27 11.29 6.31
N LEU A 17 -6.10 10.24 7.13
CA LEU A 17 -4.85 9.48 7.19
C LEU A 17 -4.57 8.75 5.86
N ILE A 18 -5.61 8.19 5.24
CA ILE A 18 -5.52 7.52 3.93
C ILE A 18 -5.17 8.55 2.84
N LEU A 19 -5.89 9.67 2.82
CA LEU A 19 -5.69 10.76 1.86
C LEU A 19 -4.28 11.34 1.96
N ARG A 20 -3.81 11.66 3.16
CA ARG A 20 -2.44 12.16 3.40
C ARG A 20 -1.36 11.18 2.95
N GLU A 21 -1.63 9.88 2.99
CA GLU A 21 -0.70 8.90 2.44
C GLU A 21 -0.74 8.90 0.91
N ALA A 22 -1.92 8.96 0.29
CA ALA A 22 -2.07 9.03 -1.17
C ALA A 22 -1.40 10.29 -1.75
N GLU A 23 -1.60 11.45 -1.13
CA GLU A 23 -1.06 12.75 -1.57
C GLU A 23 0.47 12.78 -1.67
N LYS A 24 1.16 11.90 -0.93
CA LYS A 24 2.61 11.73 -1.07
C LYS A 24 2.98 11.23 -2.46
N TYR A 25 2.11 10.49 -3.13
CA TYR A 25 2.38 9.85 -4.41
C TYR A 25 1.57 10.44 -5.57
N GLY A 26 0.36 10.93 -5.32
CA GLY A 26 -0.50 11.56 -6.33
C GLY A 26 -1.94 11.72 -5.86
N GLU A 27 -2.91 11.52 -6.74
CA GLU A 27 -4.35 11.72 -6.47
C GLU A 27 -5.04 10.41 -6.09
N LEU A 28 -5.87 10.43 -5.04
CA LEU A 28 -6.68 9.29 -4.63
C LEU A 28 -7.97 9.25 -5.43
N GLU A 29 -8.14 8.22 -6.27
CA GLU A 29 -9.31 8.08 -7.17
C GLU A 29 -10.49 7.33 -6.51
N HIS A 30 -10.25 6.66 -5.38
CA HIS A 30 -11.26 5.88 -4.66
C HIS A 30 -11.61 6.52 -3.33
N HIS A 31 -12.91 6.60 -3.00
CA HIS A 31 -13.39 7.35 -1.84
C HIS A 31 -14.13 6.51 -0.78
N PHE A 32 -14.41 5.24 -1.06
CA PHE A 32 -15.24 4.40 -0.19
C PHE A 32 -14.39 3.39 0.60
N PHE A 33 -14.12 3.71 1.86
CA PHE A 33 -13.31 2.87 2.74
C PHE A 33 -14.10 2.34 3.94
N ALA A 34 -13.91 1.06 4.24
CA ALA A 34 -14.37 0.42 5.45
C ALA A 34 -13.18 0.11 6.37
N VAL A 35 -13.44 0.09 7.67
CA VAL A 35 -12.47 -0.27 8.71
C VAL A 35 -12.95 -1.50 9.45
N VAL A 36 -12.04 -2.46 9.61
CA VAL A 36 -12.21 -3.64 10.44
C VAL A 36 -11.39 -3.46 11.71
N GLU A 37 -12.06 -3.40 12.86
CA GLU A 37 -11.43 -3.24 14.15
C GLU A 37 -11.04 -4.61 14.73
N GLY A 38 -9.74 -4.88 14.73
CA GLY A 38 -9.15 -6.05 15.39
C GLY A 38 -8.02 -5.61 16.32
N LYS A 39 -6.87 -6.28 16.23
CA LYS A 39 -5.63 -5.85 16.91
C LYS A 39 -5.15 -4.47 16.42
N PHE A 40 -5.37 -4.21 15.14
CA PHE A 40 -5.18 -2.92 14.48
C PHE A 40 -6.44 -2.58 13.69
N ARG A 41 -6.45 -1.40 13.06
CA ARG A 41 -7.55 -0.98 12.19
C ARG A 41 -7.19 -1.27 10.75
N ASP A 42 -7.75 -2.34 10.21
CA ASP A 42 -7.51 -2.74 8.83
C ASP A 42 -8.46 -2.00 7.90
N VAL A 43 -7.93 -1.42 6.84
CA VAL A 43 -8.65 -0.59 5.88
C VAL A 43 -8.92 -1.39 4.62
N TYR A 44 -10.16 -1.34 4.16
CA TYR A 44 -10.62 -1.99 2.94
C TYR A 44 -11.19 -0.95 1.99
N ALA A 45 -10.72 -0.95 0.75
CA ALA A 45 -11.39 -0.26 -0.35
C ALA A 45 -12.60 -1.11 -0.76
N VAL A 46 -13.80 -0.53 -0.61
CA VAL A 46 -15.08 -1.18 -0.90
C VAL A 46 -15.84 -0.36 -1.94
N ASN A 47 -16.82 -0.94 -2.63
CA ASN A 47 -17.70 -0.13 -3.48
C ASN A 47 -18.72 0.66 -2.65
N GLU A 48 -19.39 1.64 -3.28
CA GLU A 48 -20.38 2.51 -2.63
C GLU A 48 -21.51 1.73 -1.94
N ARG A 49 -22.04 0.69 -2.61
CA ARG A 49 -23.14 -0.11 -2.07
C ARG A 49 -22.74 -0.83 -0.78
N VAL A 50 -21.57 -1.46 -0.77
CA VAL A 50 -21.03 -2.11 0.42
C VAL A 50 -20.75 -1.08 1.51
N TRP A 51 -20.19 0.09 1.15
CA TRP A 51 -19.93 1.17 2.10
C TRP A 51 -21.19 1.68 2.79
N ALA A 52 -22.30 1.83 2.04
CA ALA A 52 -23.59 2.27 2.57
C ALA A 52 -24.23 1.24 3.52
N GLU A 53 -24.02 -0.05 3.27
CA GLU A 53 -24.66 -1.14 4.02
C GLU A 53 -23.75 -1.77 5.10
N ILE A 54 -22.47 -1.38 5.19
CA ILE A 54 -21.42 -2.12 5.94
C ILE A 54 -21.75 -2.43 7.40
N GLU A 55 -22.43 -1.52 8.10
CA GLU A 55 -22.80 -1.66 9.51
C GLU A 55 -23.95 -2.67 9.73
N GLY A 56 -24.74 -2.95 8.68
CA GLY A 56 -25.83 -3.93 8.70
C GLY A 56 -25.49 -5.27 8.05
N LEU A 57 -24.32 -5.40 7.41
CA LEU A 57 -23.91 -6.62 6.73
C LEU A 57 -23.45 -7.68 7.74
N ARG A 58 -24.03 -8.89 7.63
CA ARG A 58 -23.57 -10.09 8.37
C ARG A 58 -22.38 -10.79 7.70
N LEU A 59 -21.76 -10.14 6.71
CA LEU A 59 -20.69 -10.75 5.92
C LEU A 59 -19.40 -10.84 6.74
N LYS A 60 -18.53 -11.78 6.36
CA LYS A 60 -17.20 -11.91 6.97
C LYS A 60 -16.21 -10.98 6.25
N PRO A 61 -15.19 -10.45 6.95
CA PRO A 61 -14.26 -9.43 6.45
C PRO A 61 -13.61 -9.73 5.10
N TYR A 62 -13.38 -11.00 4.77
CA TYR A 62 -12.77 -11.44 3.51
C TYR A 62 -13.62 -11.17 2.25
N ALA A 63 -14.88 -10.73 2.40
CA ALA A 63 -15.81 -10.55 1.28
C ALA A 63 -16.13 -9.07 0.95
N TYR A 64 -15.59 -8.10 1.70
CA TYR A 64 -16.04 -6.70 1.58
C TYR A 64 -15.39 -5.92 0.43
N GLY A 65 -14.19 -6.30 0.02
CA GLY A 65 -13.45 -5.59 -1.01
C GLY A 65 -11.97 -5.89 -0.91
N THR A 66 -11.15 -4.90 -1.25
CA THR A 66 -9.69 -5.04 -1.29
C THR A 66 -9.10 -4.52 0.00
N PHE A 67 -8.39 -5.37 0.76
CA PHE A 67 -7.55 -4.90 1.86
C PHE A 67 -6.45 -3.98 1.29
N VAL A 68 -6.36 -2.75 1.80
CA VAL A 68 -5.42 -1.73 1.29
C VAL A 68 -4.37 -1.30 2.30
N GLY A 69 -4.45 -1.78 3.54
CA GLY A 69 -3.45 -1.50 4.56
C GLY A 69 -4.03 -1.37 5.95
N THR A 70 -3.21 -0.91 6.88
CA THR A 70 -3.55 -0.90 8.31
C THR A 70 -3.22 0.45 8.93
N ILE A 71 -4.12 0.98 9.73
CA ILE A 71 -3.87 2.13 10.60
C ILE A 71 -3.35 1.62 11.95
N LYS A 72 -2.20 2.15 12.36
CA LYS A 72 -1.58 1.86 13.66
C LYS A 72 -0.93 3.12 14.25
N VAL A 73 -0.75 3.11 15.56
CA VAL A 73 -0.06 4.16 16.29
C VAL A 73 1.45 3.88 16.24
N ASP A 74 2.23 4.87 15.82
CA ASP A 74 3.68 4.84 15.76
C ASP A 74 4.24 6.12 16.37
N ASN A 75 5.01 6.01 17.46
CA ASN A 75 5.49 7.14 18.26
C ASN A 75 4.37 8.13 18.66
N LEU A 76 3.26 7.60 19.19
CA LEU A 76 2.05 8.35 19.57
C LEU A 76 1.33 9.07 18.41
N VAL A 77 1.71 8.80 17.17
CA VAL A 77 1.06 9.36 15.97
C VAL A 77 0.39 8.25 15.20
N GLU A 78 -0.90 8.42 14.90
CA GLU A 78 -1.62 7.50 14.02
C GLU A 78 -1.15 7.66 12.59
N LYS A 79 -0.84 6.55 11.92
CA LYS A 79 -0.45 6.54 10.52
C LYS A 79 -1.13 5.39 9.80
N PHE A 80 -1.52 5.65 8.57
CA PHE A 80 -1.92 4.61 7.63
C PHE A 80 -0.69 3.97 6.99
N TYR A 81 -0.64 2.64 6.97
CA TYR A 81 0.42 1.86 6.36
C TYR A 81 -0.17 1.11 5.17
N PRO A 82 0.00 1.62 3.94
CA PRO A 82 -0.58 1.02 2.76
C PRO A 82 0.16 -0.28 2.40
N ASN A 83 -0.58 -1.24 1.85
CA ASN A 83 -0.01 -2.35 1.11
C ASN A 83 0.15 -1.99 -0.38
N VAL A 84 0.52 -2.96 -1.21
CA VAL A 84 0.70 -2.75 -2.65
C VAL A 84 -0.62 -2.39 -3.30
N GLU A 85 -1.71 -3.05 -2.91
CA GLU A 85 -3.04 -2.92 -3.51
C GLU A 85 -3.62 -1.51 -3.40
N PHE A 86 -3.28 -0.77 -2.35
CA PHE A 86 -3.66 0.64 -2.21
C PHE A 86 -3.31 1.49 -3.43
N PHE A 87 -2.16 1.23 -4.05
CA PHE A 87 -1.66 2.03 -5.16
C PHE A 87 -2.37 1.76 -6.49
N TYR A 88 -3.29 0.79 -6.56
CA TYR A 88 -4.23 0.68 -7.69
C TYR A 88 -5.33 1.75 -7.64
N PHE A 89 -5.52 2.41 -6.48
CA PHE A 89 -6.51 3.47 -6.29
C PHE A 89 -5.88 4.87 -6.26
N VAL A 90 -4.59 4.97 -6.54
CA VAL A 90 -3.85 6.23 -6.54
C VAL A 90 -3.29 6.46 -7.94
N SER A 91 -3.65 7.58 -8.55
CA SER A 91 -2.99 8.07 -9.76
C SER A 91 -1.62 8.60 -9.37
N VAL A 92 -0.58 7.75 -9.48
CA VAL A 92 0.78 8.07 -9.00
C VAL A 92 1.51 8.99 -9.97
N GLU A 93 1.88 10.18 -9.49
CA GLU A 93 2.59 11.22 -10.25
C GLU A 93 4.03 11.43 -9.77
N ARG A 94 4.31 11.08 -8.51
CA ARG A 94 5.58 11.33 -7.82
C ARG A 94 5.92 10.19 -6.86
N ASN A 95 7.16 10.16 -6.40
CA ASN A 95 7.64 9.18 -5.43
C ASN A 95 7.48 7.74 -5.93
N TYR A 96 7.99 7.51 -7.14
CA TYR A 96 8.01 6.22 -7.80
C TYR A 96 9.37 5.94 -8.43
N ALA A 97 9.63 4.67 -8.74
CA ALA A 97 10.76 4.24 -9.56
C ALA A 97 10.31 3.21 -10.61
N VAL A 98 10.90 3.29 -11.79
CA VAL A 98 10.74 2.31 -12.88
C VAL A 98 12.03 1.50 -12.97
N LEU A 99 11.88 0.17 -12.90
CA LEU A 99 13.01 -0.76 -12.92
C LEU A 99 13.29 -1.27 -14.34
N THR A 100 14.54 -1.66 -14.57
CA THR A 100 14.92 -2.47 -15.74
C THR A 100 14.31 -3.88 -15.63
N PRO A 101 14.09 -4.63 -16.73
CA PRO A 101 13.42 -5.93 -16.69
C PRO A 101 14.05 -6.92 -15.70
N LYS A 102 15.38 -7.05 -15.72
CA LYS A 102 16.12 -7.93 -14.80
C LYS A 102 15.96 -7.51 -13.34
N ALA A 103 16.01 -6.21 -13.06
CA ALA A 103 15.83 -5.69 -11.71
C ALA A 103 14.38 -5.83 -11.23
N GLY A 104 13.40 -5.61 -12.10
CA GLY A 104 11.98 -5.81 -11.82
C GLY A 104 11.67 -7.25 -11.42
N PHE A 105 12.13 -8.23 -12.22
CA PHE A 105 11.99 -9.64 -11.88
C PHE A 105 12.65 -10.00 -10.54
N LEU A 106 13.87 -9.53 -10.28
CA LEU A 106 14.54 -9.80 -8.99
C LEU A 106 13.80 -9.13 -7.83
N PHE A 107 13.25 -7.93 -8.04
CA PHE A 107 12.46 -7.22 -7.04
C PHE A 107 11.24 -8.04 -6.61
N THR A 108 10.50 -8.64 -7.56
CA THR A 108 9.35 -9.53 -7.25
C THR A 108 9.75 -10.86 -6.58
N THR A 109 11.03 -11.07 -6.29
CA THR A 109 11.53 -12.19 -5.48
C THR A 109 12.02 -11.76 -4.09
N GLY A 110 11.74 -10.50 -3.70
CA GLY A 110 12.16 -9.93 -2.43
C GLY A 110 13.59 -9.38 -2.41
N LYS A 111 14.22 -9.14 -3.58
CA LYS A 111 15.58 -8.60 -3.66
C LYS A 111 15.59 -7.07 -3.70
N ASP A 112 16.60 -6.49 -3.06
CA ASP A 112 16.94 -5.07 -3.17
C ASP A 112 17.42 -4.72 -4.58
N VAL A 113 17.30 -3.45 -4.95
CA VAL A 113 17.66 -2.94 -6.27
C VAL A 113 18.90 -2.04 -6.19
N PRO A 114 19.96 -2.32 -6.98
CA PRO A 114 21.08 -1.40 -7.15
C PRO A 114 20.68 -0.19 -8.00
N ARG A 115 21.42 0.91 -7.92
CA ARG A 115 21.13 2.14 -8.69
C ARG A 115 21.08 1.88 -10.20
N SER A 116 21.91 0.96 -10.72
CA SER A 116 21.93 0.55 -12.12
C SER A 116 20.67 -0.20 -12.57
N GLY A 117 19.91 -0.77 -11.62
CA GLY A 117 18.64 -1.43 -11.88
C GLY A 117 17.46 -0.47 -12.06
N VAL A 118 17.64 0.82 -11.73
CA VAL A 118 16.61 1.87 -11.83
C VAL A 118 16.76 2.62 -13.15
N ARG A 119 15.76 2.50 -14.02
CA ARG A 119 15.71 3.16 -15.33
C ARG A 119 15.40 4.65 -15.18
N ARG A 120 14.38 4.99 -14.39
CA ARG A 120 14.01 6.36 -14.01
C ARG A 120 13.30 6.35 -12.66
N TYR A 121 13.30 7.47 -11.95
CA TYR A 121 12.54 7.63 -10.71
C TYR A 121 12.21 9.11 -10.51
N SER A 122 11.10 9.37 -9.81
CA SER A 122 10.70 10.69 -9.33
C SER A 122 10.66 10.61 -7.81
N TRP A 123 11.42 11.46 -7.10
CA TRP A 123 11.50 11.44 -5.64
C TRP A 123 11.47 12.86 -5.07
N GLN A 124 10.57 13.09 -4.13
CA GLN A 124 10.30 14.37 -3.47
C GLN A 124 10.36 14.23 -1.93
N GLY A 125 11.21 13.34 -1.43
CA GLY A 125 11.58 13.31 0.00
C GLY A 125 10.88 12.28 0.88
N THR A 126 9.88 11.53 0.40
CA THR A 126 9.34 10.39 1.18
C THR A 126 10.35 9.24 1.23
N LYS A 127 10.32 8.46 2.32
CA LYS A 127 11.20 7.29 2.48
C LYS A 127 10.82 6.14 1.54
N LYS A 128 9.56 6.08 1.09
CA LYS A 128 9.02 4.97 0.29
C LYS A 128 8.74 5.42 -1.14
N LEU A 129 8.93 4.51 -2.07
CA LEU A 129 8.64 4.68 -3.49
C LEU A 129 7.69 3.57 -3.95
N VAL A 130 6.79 3.93 -4.84
CA VAL A 130 6.01 2.97 -5.64
C VAL A 130 6.89 2.44 -6.76
N ILE A 131 6.95 1.12 -6.93
CA ILE A 131 7.90 0.48 -7.85
C ILE A 131 7.14 -0.08 -9.03
N TYR A 132 7.54 0.30 -10.24
CA TYR A 132 6.96 -0.14 -11.50
C TYR A 132 7.98 -0.88 -12.36
N ASP A 133 7.48 -1.72 -13.27
CA ASP A 133 8.23 -2.18 -14.42
C ASP A 133 8.24 -1.12 -15.55
N GLU A 134 8.86 -1.44 -16.69
CA GLU A 134 8.93 -0.54 -17.83
C GLU A 134 7.61 -0.31 -18.56
N ASN A 135 6.62 -1.19 -18.36
CA ASN A 135 5.29 -1.12 -18.95
C ASN A 135 4.29 -0.38 -18.04
N GLY A 136 4.73 0.08 -16.86
CA GLY A 136 3.86 0.73 -15.89
C GLY A 136 3.11 -0.24 -14.98
N VAL A 137 3.49 -1.52 -14.95
CA VAL A 137 2.92 -2.52 -14.03
C VAL A 137 3.49 -2.32 -12.63
N LEU A 138 2.61 -2.21 -11.64
CA LEU A 138 2.98 -2.10 -10.23
C LEU A 138 3.66 -3.39 -9.75
N LEU A 139 4.88 -3.27 -9.22
CA LEU A 139 5.67 -4.38 -8.69
C LEU A 139 5.67 -4.41 -7.16
N GLY A 140 5.51 -3.27 -6.49
CA GLY A 140 5.48 -3.19 -5.04
C GLY A 140 5.94 -1.85 -4.47
N ILE A 141 6.43 -1.89 -3.23
CA ILE A 141 6.88 -0.73 -2.47
C ILE A 141 8.34 -0.92 -2.10
N GLY A 142 9.16 0.08 -2.38
CA GLY A 142 10.57 0.11 -2.01
C GLY A 142 10.90 1.25 -1.06
N ARG A 143 11.90 1.11 -0.21
CA ARG A 143 12.47 2.19 0.60
C ARG A 143 13.70 2.75 -0.11
N ILE A 144 13.70 4.02 -0.46
CA ILE A 144 14.85 4.66 -1.10
C ILE A 144 16.01 4.78 -0.11
N ASN A 145 17.22 4.54 -0.60
CA ASN A 145 18.47 4.69 0.14
C ASN A 145 19.49 5.38 -0.77
N PRO A 146 19.44 6.72 -0.87
CA PRO A 146 20.23 7.47 -1.85
C PRO A 146 21.74 7.35 -1.63
N GLU A 147 22.16 7.02 -0.40
CA GLU A 147 23.56 6.87 -0.01
C GLU A 147 24.18 5.56 -0.53
N SER A 148 23.35 4.56 -0.89
CA SER A 148 23.83 3.25 -1.34
C SER A 148 23.62 3.03 -2.83
N ARG A 149 24.71 2.85 -3.58
CA ARG A 149 24.62 2.41 -4.99
C ARG A 149 24.22 0.95 -5.13
N ARG A 150 24.59 0.09 -4.19
CA ARG A 150 24.32 -1.36 -4.24
C ARG A 150 22.90 -1.71 -3.79
N LYS A 151 22.36 -0.98 -2.83
CA LYS A 151 21.01 -1.16 -2.28
C LYS A 151 20.26 0.17 -2.33
N PHE A 152 20.11 0.70 -3.53
CA PHE A 152 19.53 2.02 -3.77
C PHE A 152 18.03 2.05 -3.46
N ILE A 153 17.34 0.95 -3.73
CA ILE A 153 15.97 0.72 -3.28
C ILE A 153 15.95 -0.59 -2.50
N LEU A 154 15.56 -0.52 -1.24
CA LEU A 154 15.38 -1.69 -0.38
C LEU A 154 13.96 -2.21 -0.60
N ASN A 155 13.79 -3.50 -0.82
CA ASN A 155 12.46 -4.09 -0.98
C ASN A 155 11.72 -4.06 0.38
N VAL A 156 10.52 -3.48 0.40
CA VAL A 156 9.65 -3.45 1.59
C VAL A 156 8.55 -4.50 1.46
N THR A 157 7.85 -4.51 0.33
CA THR A 157 6.87 -5.52 -0.06
C THR A 157 6.76 -5.53 -1.58
N ASP A 158 6.41 -6.67 -2.15
CA ASP A 158 6.24 -6.85 -3.59
C ASP A 158 5.13 -7.84 -3.90
N ILE A 159 4.61 -7.77 -5.13
CA ILE A 159 3.50 -8.61 -5.59
C ILE A 159 3.78 -10.12 -5.49
N GLY A 160 5.06 -10.52 -5.50
CA GLY A 160 5.45 -11.92 -5.36
C GLY A 160 5.44 -12.41 -3.91
N GLU A 161 5.24 -11.54 -2.92
CA GLU A 161 5.22 -11.90 -1.51
C GLU A 161 4.13 -12.94 -1.20
N PHE A 162 2.97 -12.82 -1.86
CA PHE A 162 1.88 -13.79 -1.72
C PHE A 162 2.28 -15.21 -2.12
N LEU A 163 3.08 -15.35 -3.19
CA LEU A 163 3.56 -16.66 -3.66
C LEU A 163 4.70 -17.22 -2.80
N ARG A 164 5.40 -16.37 -2.04
CA ARG A 164 6.53 -16.76 -1.19
C ARG A 164 6.15 -17.09 0.24
N ARG A 165 4.92 -16.76 0.68
CA ARG A 165 4.44 -17.16 2.00
C ARG A 165 4.54 -18.69 2.09
N LYS A 166 5.41 -19.17 2.99
CA LYS A 166 5.53 -20.60 3.28
C LYS A 166 4.16 -21.12 3.72
N MET A 167 3.68 -22.15 3.03
CA MET A 167 2.73 -23.09 3.61
C MET A 167 3.36 -23.79 4.82
#